data_AF-A0A1X6X631-F1
#
_entry.id   AF-A0A1X6X631-F1
#
_cell.length_a   1.000
_cell.length_b   1.000
_cell.length_c   1.000
_cell.angle_alpha   90.00
_cell.angle_beta   90.00
_cell.angle_gamma   90.00
#
_symmetry.space_group_name_H-M   'P 1'
#
loop_
_entity.id
_entity.type
_entity.pdbx_description
1 polymer ?
#
loop_
_entity_poly.entity_id
_entity_poly.type
_entity_poly.pdbx_seq_one_letter_code
_entity_poly.pdbx_strand_id
1 'polypeptide(L)'
;MILVHELFHALTGLATGDRGTLLPVAWMSTGEGASAAGIAVTAAGPVLSLVSGALMMIWQPLRHRGGFAHLLWMWFAAVSLMEAVGYLVITPLGAGDTASIVERLGAPLWAALVMCILGVAGMFATARAFAPFVARATGYEKRPAWALAFWPWLIATPVSIGLAILYLLLSPLSLAPADSIVVSMGSTVLFVAAPMSFLFSRRVASTAEREPLVLPRAPVAGIVALVVLVALKLALTQGLALG
;
A
#
# COMPACT_ATOMS: atom_id res chain seq x y z
N MET A 1 3.90 -3.58 3.21
CA MET A 1 2.75 -2.71 3.44
C MET A 1 1.48 -3.52 3.61
N ILE A 2 0.98 -4.24 2.59
CA ILE A 2 -0.19 -5.15 2.69
C ILE A 2 -0.25 -5.97 3.98
N LEU A 3 0.82 -6.66 4.39
CA LEU A 3 0.79 -7.44 5.65
C LEU A 3 0.53 -6.57 6.90
N VAL A 4 1.07 -5.35 6.92
CA VAL A 4 0.86 -4.39 8.02
C VAL A 4 -0.58 -3.88 8.00
N HIS A 5 -1.15 -3.66 6.82
CA HIS A 5 -2.56 -3.34 6.62
C HIS A 5 -3.48 -4.44 7.17
N GLU A 6 -3.27 -5.69 6.76
CA GLU A 6 -4.04 -6.85 7.24
C GLU A 6 -3.89 -7.08 8.75
N LEU A 7 -2.68 -6.86 9.29
CA LEU A 7 -2.44 -6.96 10.72
C LEU A 7 -3.30 -5.96 11.50
N PHE A 8 -3.60 -4.79 10.95
CA PHE A 8 -4.46 -3.81 11.64
C PHE A 8 -5.94 -4.13 11.58
N HIS A 9 -6.41 -4.81 10.53
CA HIS A 9 -7.73 -5.44 10.58
C HIS A 9 -7.79 -6.45 11.73
N ALA A 10 -6.81 -7.35 11.82
CA ALA A 10 -6.74 -8.36 12.87
C ALA A 10 -6.65 -7.74 14.28
N LEU A 11 -5.78 -6.74 14.49
CA LEU A 11 -5.63 -6.08 15.79
C LEU A 11 -6.91 -5.35 16.22
N THR A 12 -7.57 -4.66 15.29
CA THR A 12 -8.86 -4.00 15.57
C THR A 12 -9.94 -5.05 15.86
N GLY A 13 -9.96 -6.14 15.10
CA GLY A 13 -10.85 -7.28 15.32
C GLY A 13 -10.73 -7.80 16.75
N LEU A 14 -9.52 -8.21 17.14
CA LEU A 14 -9.21 -8.69 18.49
C LEU A 14 -9.58 -7.66 19.58
N ALA A 15 -9.30 -6.38 19.36
CA ALA A 15 -9.65 -5.32 20.32
C ALA A 15 -11.17 -5.12 20.47
N THR A 16 -11.94 -5.41 19.43
CA THR A 16 -13.41 -5.37 19.45
C THR A 16 -14.07 -6.70 19.83
N GLY A 17 -13.28 -7.73 20.15
CA GLY A 17 -13.76 -9.06 20.51
C GLY A 17 -14.14 -9.95 19.30
N ASP A 18 -13.79 -9.53 18.09
CA ASP A 18 -13.93 -10.33 16.88
C ASP A 18 -12.83 -11.39 16.80
N ARG A 19 -13.19 -12.55 16.24
CA ARG A 19 -12.28 -13.66 15.96
C ARG A 19 -12.14 -13.82 14.46
N GLY A 20 -11.00 -14.30 14.01
CA GLY A 20 -10.82 -14.46 12.57
C GLY A 20 -9.54 -15.15 12.18
N THR A 21 -9.34 -15.23 10.88
CA THR A 21 -8.14 -15.82 10.28
C THR A 21 -7.37 -14.75 9.53
N LEU A 22 -6.11 -14.55 9.94
CA LEU A 22 -5.17 -13.70 9.22
C LEU A 22 -4.55 -14.51 8.07
N LEU A 23 -4.72 -13.98 6.86
CA LEU A 23 -4.09 -14.45 5.62
C LEU A 23 -3.05 -13.43 5.13
N PRO A 24 -2.22 -13.78 4.14
CA PRO A 24 -1.13 -12.89 3.68
C PRO A 24 -1.59 -11.58 3.02
N VAL A 25 -2.87 -11.54 2.63
CA VAL A 25 -3.52 -10.48 1.84
C VAL A 25 -4.98 -10.26 2.26
N ALA A 26 -5.42 -10.81 3.40
CA ALA A 26 -6.79 -10.65 3.88
C ALA A 26 -6.91 -10.94 5.39
N TRP A 27 -7.86 -10.28 6.03
CA TRP A 27 -8.41 -10.67 7.33
C TRP A 27 -9.82 -11.23 7.14
N MET A 28 -10.04 -12.49 7.53
CA MET A 28 -11.35 -13.13 7.48
C MET A 28 -11.99 -13.12 8.87
N SER A 29 -12.81 -12.09 9.12
CA SER A 29 -13.62 -11.93 10.34
C SER A 29 -14.72 -13.02 10.44
N THR A 30 -15.04 -13.43 11.67
CA THR A 30 -16.18 -14.31 11.99
C THR A 30 -17.36 -13.56 12.61
N GLY A 31 -17.19 -12.28 12.95
CA GLY A 31 -18.20 -11.44 13.61
C GLY A 31 -19.29 -10.89 12.68
N GLU A 32 -20.37 -10.37 13.30
CA GLU A 32 -21.57 -9.90 12.60
C GLU A 32 -21.31 -8.66 11.72
N GLY A 33 -21.63 -8.82 10.43
CA GLY A 33 -21.20 -7.99 9.32
C GLY A 33 -21.70 -6.54 9.23
N ALA A 34 -22.52 -6.03 10.17
CA ALA A 34 -23.04 -4.65 10.10
C ALA A 34 -22.89 -3.83 11.39
N SER A 35 -22.25 -4.39 12.44
CA SER A 35 -22.02 -3.65 13.68
C SER A 35 -21.03 -2.48 13.47
N ALA A 36 -21.09 -1.47 14.35
CA ALA A 36 -20.09 -0.39 14.38
C ALA A 36 -18.66 -0.94 14.55
N ALA A 37 -18.52 -2.05 15.30
CA ALA A 37 -17.27 -2.79 15.43
C ALA A 37 -16.83 -3.37 14.08
N GLY A 38 -17.72 -4.03 13.34
CA GLY A 38 -17.42 -4.57 12.01
C GLY A 38 -16.97 -3.48 11.02
N ILE A 39 -17.61 -2.31 11.03
CA ILE A 39 -17.19 -1.17 10.21
C ILE A 39 -15.81 -0.67 10.64
N ALA A 40 -15.54 -0.56 11.94
CA ALA A 40 -14.23 -0.15 12.46
C ALA A 40 -13.12 -1.14 12.06
N VAL A 41 -13.39 -2.44 12.12
CA VAL A 41 -12.48 -3.49 11.65
C VAL A 41 -12.19 -3.30 10.17
N THR A 42 -13.22 -3.18 9.31
CA THR A 42 -13.04 -2.95 7.87
C THR A 42 -12.33 -1.63 7.56
N ALA A 43 -12.49 -0.59 8.36
CA ALA A 43 -11.79 0.69 8.15
C ALA A 43 -10.32 0.66 8.59
N ALA A 44 -9.92 -0.28 9.45
CA ALA A 44 -8.62 -0.25 10.12
C ALA A 44 -7.44 -0.27 9.16
N GLY A 45 -7.46 -1.16 8.17
CA GLY A 45 -6.42 -1.25 7.14
C GLY A 45 -6.27 0.05 6.35
N PRO A 46 -7.30 0.53 5.63
CA PRO A 46 -7.19 1.76 4.84
C PRO A 46 -6.83 2.99 5.67
N VAL A 47 -7.40 3.13 6.88
CA VAL A 47 -7.09 4.24 7.79
C VAL A 47 -5.63 4.21 8.23
N LEU A 48 -5.11 3.04 8.62
CA LEU A 48 -3.70 2.90 8.94
C LEU A 48 -2.82 3.27 7.74
N SER A 49 -3.10 2.70 6.57
CA SER A 49 -2.31 2.91 5.37
C SER A 49 -2.25 4.40 5.00
N LEU A 50 -3.39 5.11 5.14
CA LEU A 50 -3.47 6.55 4.93
C LEU A 50 -2.66 7.33 5.97
N VAL A 51 -2.90 7.09 7.26
CA VAL A 51 -2.28 7.86 8.36
C VAL A 51 -0.78 7.62 8.42
N SER A 52 -0.34 6.36 8.41
CA SER A 52 1.09 6.03 8.45
C SER A 52 1.81 6.54 7.21
N GLY A 53 1.22 6.40 6.03
CA GLY A 53 1.78 6.93 4.79
C GLY A 53 1.92 8.45 4.80
N ALA A 54 0.89 9.18 5.24
CA ALA A 54 0.92 10.64 5.35
C ALA A 54 1.95 11.11 6.38
N LEU A 55 1.96 10.50 7.57
CA LEU A 55 2.91 10.84 8.63
C LEU A 55 4.36 10.59 8.17
N MET A 56 4.65 9.44 7.56
CA MET A 56 6.00 9.12 7.08
C MET A 56 6.43 9.97 5.88
N MET A 57 5.48 10.43 5.06
CA MET A 57 5.77 11.36 3.95
C MET A 57 6.19 12.74 4.47
N ILE A 58 5.56 13.22 5.56
CA ILE A 58 5.84 14.52 6.18
C ILE A 58 7.06 14.44 7.11
N TRP A 59 7.11 13.41 7.95
CA TRP A 59 8.17 13.19 8.92
C TRP A 59 9.26 12.28 8.34
N GLN A 60 10.39 12.87 7.95
CA GLN A 60 11.50 12.19 7.29
C GLN A 60 12.76 12.19 8.15
N PRO A 61 12.77 11.53 9.33
CA PRO A 61 13.88 11.59 10.27
C PRO A 61 15.18 11.02 9.68
N LEU A 62 15.09 10.11 8.71
CA LEU A 62 16.22 9.45 8.08
C LEU A 62 16.82 10.23 6.90
N ARG A 63 16.23 11.37 6.50
CA ARG A 63 16.66 12.16 5.34
C ARG A 63 18.15 12.52 5.39
N HIS A 64 18.62 13.01 6.54
CA HIS A 64 20.01 13.40 6.75
C HIS A 64 21.03 12.29 6.48
N ARG A 65 20.62 11.01 6.58
CA ARG A 65 21.50 9.86 6.33
C ARG A 65 21.62 9.54 4.84
N GLY A 66 20.62 9.90 4.03
CA GLY A 66 20.62 9.63 2.58
C GLY A 66 20.75 8.15 2.18
N GLY A 67 20.63 7.21 3.12
CA GLY A 67 20.96 5.80 2.91
C GLY A 67 19.77 4.93 2.51
N PHE A 68 20.00 3.62 2.48
CA PHE A 68 18.97 2.62 2.15
C PHE A 68 17.74 2.70 3.07
N ALA A 69 17.92 3.00 4.36
CA ALA A 69 16.81 3.16 5.30
C ALA A 69 15.92 4.36 4.95
N HIS A 70 16.50 5.47 4.47
CA HIS A 70 15.73 6.61 3.99
C HIS A 70 14.96 6.26 2.71
N LEU A 71 15.61 5.55 1.78
CA LEU A 71 14.96 5.06 0.58
C LEU A 71 13.75 4.16 0.92
N LEU A 72 13.93 3.20 1.83
CA LEU A 72 12.86 2.32 2.28
C LEU A 72 11.73 3.09 2.96
N TRP A 73 12.07 4.08 3.80
CA TRP A 73 11.09 4.95 4.45
C TRP A 73 10.19 5.66 3.44
N MET A 74 10.78 6.28 2.41
CA MET A 74 10.04 7.02 1.41
C MET A 74 9.18 6.11 0.53
N TRP A 75 9.69 4.93 0.17
CA TRP A 75 8.91 3.94 -0.56
C TRP A 75 7.77 3.37 0.26
N PHE A 76 8.00 3.06 1.53
CA PHE A 76 6.95 2.61 2.43
C PHE A 76 5.85 3.66 2.57
N ALA A 77 6.23 4.93 2.79
CA ALA A 77 5.28 6.04 2.87
C ALA A 77 4.41 6.17 1.60
N ALA A 78 5.03 6.15 0.43
CA ALA A 78 4.35 6.26 -0.85
C ALA A 78 3.43 5.06 -1.13
N VAL A 79 3.90 3.84 -0.92
CA VAL A 79 3.12 2.61 -1.13
C VAL A 79 1.95 2.54 -0.14
N SER A 80 2.15 2.94 1.12
CA SER A 80 1.11 3.02 2.14
C SER A 80 0.00 4.00 1.76
N LEU A 81 0.36 5.20 1.29
CA LEU A 81 -0.63 6.15 0.76
C LEU A 81 -1.37 5.57 -0.45
N MET A 82 -0.65 4.99 -1.42
CA MET A 82 -1.23 4.42 -2.63
C MET A 82 -2.14 3.23 -2.35
N GLU A 83 -1.90 2.45 -1.30
CA GLU A 83 -2.77 1.35 -0.88
C GLU A 83 -4.13 1.87 -0.42
N ALA A 84 -4.16 2.83 0.50
CA ALA A 84 -5.41 3.46 0.95
C ALA A 84 -6.15 4.15 -0.20
N VAL A 85 -5.40 4.88 -1.04
CA VAL A 85 -5.95 5.56 -2.21
C VAL A 85 -6.49 4.55 -3.23
N GLY A 86 -5.83 3.42 -3.42
CA GLY A 86 -6.27 2.35 -4.31
C GLY A 86 -7.65 1.83 -3.95
N TYR A 87 -7.90 1.60 -2.65
CA TYR A 87 -9.23 1.22 -2.15
C TYR A 87 -10.29 2.27 -2.51
N LEU A 88 -10.01 3.56 -2.28
CA LEU A 88 -10.92 4.64 -2.65
C LEU A 88 -11.31 4.59 -4.14
N VAL A 89 -10.34 4.39 -5.03
CA VAL A 89 -10.56 4.30 -6.49
C VAL A 89 -11.48 3.14 -6.86
N ILE A 90 -11.32 1.97 -6.25
CA ILE A 90 -12.11 0.77 -6.59
C ILE A 90 -13.46 0.70 -5.88
N THR A 91 -13.75 1.62 -4.95
CA THR A 91 -15.03 1.65 -4.18
C THR A 91 -16.28 1.44 -5.05
N PRO A 92 -16.46 2.13 -6.21
CA PRO A 92 -17.66 1.95 -7.04
C PRO A 92 -17.79 0.57 -7.69
N LEU A 93 -16.70 -0.21 -7.73
CA LEU A 93 -16.70 -1.57 -8.27
C LEU A 93 -17.24 -2.59 -7.26
N GLY A 94 -17.62 -2.15 -6.06
CA GLY A 94 -18.18 -3.02 -5.03
C GLY A 94 -17.14 -3.94 -4.40
N ALA A 95 -15.85 -3.57 -4.44
CA ALA A 95 -14.79 -4.44 -4.01
C ALA A 95 -13.75 -3.75 -3.12
N GLY A 96 -13.20 -4.51 -2.17
CA GLY A 96 -12.26 -4.02 -1.15
C GLY A 96 -12.94 -3.37 0.06
N ASP A 97 -12.11 -2.86 0.99
CA ASP A 97 -12.55 -2.41 2.30
C ASP A 97 -13.47 -1.19 2.25
N THR A 98 -13.15 -0.21 1.41
CA THR A 98 -13.95 1.02 1.28
C THR A 98 -15.32 0.74 0.65
N ALA A 99 -15.41 -0.20 -0.29
CA ALA A 99 -16.68 -0.66 -0.83
C ALA A 99 -17.51 -1.38 0.24
N SER A 100 -16.87 -2.25 1.00
CA SER A 100 -17.50 -2.96 2.13
C SER A 100 -18.03 -1.98 3.18
N ILE A 101 -17.33 -0.87 3.46
CA ILE A 101 -17.81 0.19 4.36
C ILE A 101 -19.05 0.89 3.78
N VAL A 102 -19.05 1.25 2.50
CA VAL A 102 -20.21 1.87 1.82
C VAL A 102 -21.43 0.96 1.91
N GLU A 103 -21.26 -0.33 1.63
CA GLU A 103 -22.32 -1.33 1.70
C GLU A 103 -22.87 -1.45 3.13
N ARG A 104 -22.00 -1.59 4.13
CA ARG A 104 -22.39 -1.72 5.55
C ARG A 104 -23.10 -0.49 6.10
N LEU A 105 -22.76 0.69 5.60
CA LEU A 105 -23.44 1.94 5.94
C LEU A 105 -24.78 2.13 5.20
N GLY A 106 -25.14 1.23 4.27
CA GLY A 106 -26.28 1.40 3.38
C GLY A 106 -26.17 2.67 2.52
N ALA A 107 -24.94 3.12 2.25
CA ALA A 107 -24.70 4.37 1.56
C ALA A 107 -25.00 4.25 0.06
N PRO A 108 -25.59 5.28 -0.55
CA PRO A 108 -25.94 5.26 -1.97
C PRO A 108 -24.71 5.30 -2.88
N LEU A 109 -24.88 4.88 -4.15
CA LEU A 109 -23.82 4.82 -5.17
C LEU A 109 -23.02 6.12 -5.32
N TRP A 110 -23.64 7.29 -5.15
CA TRP A 110 -22.93 8.56 -5.26
C TRP A 110 -21.82 8.70 -4.22
N ALA A 111 -21.96 8.10 -3.03
CA ALA A 111 -20.91 8.12 -2.01
C ALA A 111 -19.67 7.34 -2.49
N ALA A 112 -19.88 6.18 -3.13
CA ALA A 112 -18.80 5.42 -3.75
C ALA A 112 -18.12 6.20 -4.88
N LEU A 113 -18.89 6.91 -5.72
CA LEU A 113 -18.35 7.76 -6.79
C LEU A 113 -17.52 8.91 -6.24
N VAL A 114 -17.97 9.56 -5.15
CA VAL A 114 -17.18 10.60 -4.45
C VAL A 114 -15.87 10.01 -3.93
N MET A 115 -15.89 8.82 -3.31
CA MET A 115 -14.66 8.15 -2.86
C MET A 115 -13.71 7.86 -4.03
N CYS A 116 -14.21 7.42 -5.19
CA CYS A 116 -13.38 7.22 -6.37
C CYS A 116 -12.72 8.52 -6.85
N ILE A 117 -13.46 9.64 -6.92
CA ILE A 117 -12.90 10.95 -7.27
C ILE A 117 -11.80 11.36 -6.29
N LEU A 118 -12.03 11.18 -4.99
CA LEU A 118 -11.04 11.44 -3.95
C LEU A 118 -9.82 10.52 -4.08
N GLY A 119 -10.02 9.26 -4.44
CA GLY A 119 -8.95 8.31 -4.74
C GLY A 119 -8.09 8.78 -5.91
N VAL A 120 -8.69 9.12 -7.05
CA VAL A 120 -7.95 9.64 -8.21
C VAL A 120 -7.16 10.89 -7.84
N ALA A 121 -7.78 11.85 -7.13
CA ALA A 121 -7.07 13.03 -6.62
C ALA A 121 -5.91 12.65 -5.67
N GLY A 122 -6.12 11.66 -4.80
CA GLY A 122 -5.12 11.09 -3.90
C GLY A 122 -3.92 10.49 -4.63
N MET A 123 -4.11 9.86 -5.80
CA MET A 123 -3.00 9.34 -6.61
C MET A 123 -2.08 10.47 -7.06
N PHE A 124 -2.66 11.58 -7.58
CA PHE A 124 -1.90 12.76 -7.97
C PHE A 124 -1.26 13.45 -6.77
N ALA A 125 -1.95 13.55 -5.63
CA ALA A 125 -1.41 14.13 -4.41
C ALA A 125 -0.21 13.33 -3.89
N THR A 126 -0.30 12.00 -3.89
CA THR A 126 0.79 11.10 -3.46
C THR A 126 1.98 11.22 -4.40
N ALA A 127 1.75 11.19 -5.71
CA ALA A 127 2.80 11.40 -6.71
C ALA A 127 3.49 12.76 -6.57
N ARG A 128 2.71 13.82 -6.29
CA ARG A 128 3.22 15.16 -6.03
C ARG A 128 4.04 15.22 -4.75
N ALA A 129 3.61 14.53 -3.68
CA ALA A 129 4.34 14.47 -2.41
C ALA A 129 5.64 13.66 -2.52
N PHE A 130 5.68 12.65 -3.39
CA PHE A 130 6.87 11.83 -3.66
C PHE A 130 7.88 12.54 -4.58
N ALA A 131 7.43 13.41 -5.48
CA ALA A 131 8.30 14.10 -6.45
C ALA A 131 9.49 14.88 -5.84
N PRO A 132 9.36 15.60 -4.70
CA PRO A 132 10.50 16.22 -4.02
C PRO A 132 11.59 15.24 -3.61
N PHE A 133 11.24 14.04 -3.18
CA PHE A 133 12.23 13.02 -2.85
C PHE A 133 13.02 12.61 -4.11
N VAL A 134 12.32 12.34 -5.21
CA VAL A 134 12.97 12.00 -6.49
C VAL A 134 13.87 13.12 -6.96
N ALA A 135 13.35 14.36 -7.00
CA ALA A 135 14.09 15.53 -7.45
C ALA A 135 15.36 15.80 -6.62
N ARG A 136 15.28 15.70 -5.28
CA ARG A 136 16.46 15.86 -4.42
C ARG A 136 17.50 14.77 -4.66
N ALA A 137 17.07 13.52 -4.76
CA ALA A 137 17.98 12.39 -4.93
C ALA A 137 18.69 12.37 -6.29
N THR A 138 18.02 12.84 -7.35
CA THR A 138 18.50 12.63 -8.74
C THR A 138 18.80 13.92 -9.51
N GLY A 139 18.35 15.07 -9.01
CA GLY A 139 18.38 16.33 -9.77
C GLY A 139 17.62 16.20 -11.08
N TYR A 140 18.18 16.78 -12.14
CA TYR A 140 17.62 16.74 -13.51
C TYR A 140 18.01 15.51 -14.32
N GLU A 141 18.81 14.60 -13.76
CA GLU A 141 19.36 13.49 -14.50
C GLU A 141 18.30 12.39 -14.73
N LYS A 142 17.98 12.12 -16.00
CA LYS A 142 16.97 11.12 -16.38
C LYS A 142 17.30 9.71 -15.89
N ARG A 143 18.55 9.27 -16.04
CA ARG A 143 18.96 7.89 -15.73
C ARG A 143 18.79 7.57 -14.24
N PRO A 144 19.31 8.37 -13.28
CA PRO A 144 19.06 8.14 -11.86
C PRO A 144 17.58 8.27 -11.48
N ALA A 145 16.84 9.22 -12.06
CA ALA A 145 15.39 9.35 -11.82
C ALA A 145 14.63 8.08 -12.20
N TRP A 146 14.98 7.47 -13.34
CA TRP A 146 14.38 6.22 -13.79
C TRP A 146 14.77 5.03 -12.92
N ALA A 147 16.04 4.94 -12.50
CA ALA A 147 16.50 3.92 -11.55
C ALA A 147 15.80 4.03 -10.20
N LEU A 148 15.49 5.25 -9.75
CA LEU A 148 14.83 5.48 -8.48
C LEU A 148 13.32 5.25 -8.51
N ALA A 149 12.62 5.58 -9.60
CA ALA A 149 11.16 5.64 -9.61
C ALA A 149 10.48 4.78 -10.70
N PHE A 150 11.07 4.67 -11.89
CA PHE A 150 10.44 3.98 -13.03
C PHE A 150 10.70 2.48 -13.01
N TRP A 151 11.97 2.07 -12.96
CA TRP A 151 12.35 0.65 -12.96
C TRP A 151 11.82 -0.10 -11.74
N PRO A 152 11.86 0.48 -10.51
CA PRO A 152 11.26 -0.18 -9.36
C PRO A 152 9.75 -0.39 -9.54
N TRP A 153 9.01 0.58 -10.08
CA TRP A 153 7.59 0.38 -10.41
C TRP A 153 7.38 -0.74 -11.44
N LEU A 154 8.14 -0.73 -12.53
CA LEU A 154 8.01 -1.69 -13.61
C LEU A 154 8.31 -3.13 -13.16
N ILE A 155 9.25 -3.32 -12.23
CA ILE A 155 9.64 -4.64 -11.71
C ILE A 155 8.74 -5.04 -10.54
N ALA A 156 8.51 -4.14 -9.58
CA ALA A 156 7.77 -4.46 -8.35
C ALA A 156 6.29 -4.73 -8.63
N THR A 157 5.70 -4.12 -9.66
CA THR A 157 4.30 -4.36 -10.04
C THR A 157 4.04 -5.82 -10.43
N PRO A 158 4.69 -6.40 -11.47
CA PRO A 158 4.49 -7.80 -11.82
C PRO A 158 4.93 -8.77 -10.73
N VAL A 159 5.99 -8.45 -9.96
CA VAL A 159 6.39 -9.27 -8.81
C VAL A 159 5.31 -9.29 -7.74
N SER A 160 4.71 -8.14 -7.42
CA SER A 160 3.64 -8.05 -6.41
C SER A 160 2.38 -8.76 -6.85
N ILE A 161 1.99 -8.62 -8.12
CA ILE A 161 0.86 -9.36 -8.72
C ILE A 161 1.14 -10.86 -8.67
N GLY A 162 2.31 -11.31 -9.10
CA GLY A 162 2.70 -12.72 -9.10
C GLY A 162 2.70 -13.32 -7.69
N LEU A 163 3.21 -12.58 -6.70
CA LEU A 163 3.15 -12.99 -5.29
C LEU A 163 1.72 -13.02 -4.76
N ALA A 164 0.88 -12.03 -5.08
CA ALA A 164 -0.53 -12.04 -4.67
C ALA A 164 -1.26 -13.27 -5.23
N ILE A 165 -1.11 -13.55 -6.53
CA ILE A 165 -1.67 -14.74 -7.18
C ILE A 165 -1.13 -16.01 -6.53
N LEU A 166 0.19 -16.11 -6.29
CA LEU A 166 0.79 -17.26 -5.64
C LEU A 166 0.19 -17.52 -4.25
N TYR A 167 0.04 -16.48 -3.43
CA TYR A 167 -0.54 -16.62 -2.10
C TYR A 167 -2.02 -17.04 -2.15
N LEU A 168 -2.77 -16.54 -3.12
CA LEU A 168 -4.17 -16.95 -3.34
C LEU A 168 -4.27 -18.41 -3.79
N LEU A 169 -3.40 -18.86 -4.70
CA LEU A 169 -3.37 -20.24 -5.18
C LEU A 169 -2.95 -21.25 -4.10
N LEU A 170 -2.11 -20.83 -3.15
CA LEU A 170 -1.67 -21.67 -2.04
C LEU A 170 -2.60 -21.61 -0.82
N SER A 171 -3.55 -20.68 -0.80
CA SER A 171 -4.53 -20.55 0.28
C SER A 171 -5.58 -21.65 0.17
N PRO A 172 -5.83 -22.45 1.23
CA PRO A 172 -6.92 -23.42 1.24
C PRO A 172 -8.29 -22.73 1.36
N LEU A 173 -8.31 -21.45 1.73
CA LEU A 173 -9.51 -20.61 1.80
C LEU A 173 -9.72 -19.95 0.44
N SER A 174 -10.78 -20.35 -0.25
CA SER A 174 -11.15 -19.81 -1.55
C SER A 174 -11.80 -18.43 -1.39
N LEU A 175 -11.18 -17.40 -1.97
CA LEU A 175 -11.87 -16.15 -2.26
C LEU A 175 -12.74 -16.33 -3.50
N ALA A 176 -13.79 -15.51 -3.65
CA ALA A 176 -14.52 -15.47 -4.90
C ALA A 176 -13.57 -15.02 -6.03
N PRO A 177 -13.77 -15.48 -7.29
CA PRO A 177 -12.94 -15.07 -8.41
C PRO A 177 -12.89 -13.54 -8.60
N ALA A 178 -13.99 -12.85 -8.33
CA ALA A 178 -14.07 -11.38 -8.39
C ALA A 178 -13.14 -10.71 -7.38
N ASP A 179 -13.14 -11.17 -6.12
CA ASP A 179 -12.27 -10.64 -5.06
C ASP A 179 -10.80 -10.90 -5.38
N SER A 180 -10.49 -12.08 -5.93
CA SER A 180 -9.13 -12.45 -6.36
C SER A 180 -8.60 -11.54 -7.46
N ILE A 181 -9.45 -11.17 -8.43
CA ILE A 181 -9.11 -10.21 -9.50
C ILE A 181 -8.89 -8.83 -8.90
N VAL A 182 -9.75 -8.38 -7.99
CA VAL A 182 -9.65 -7.06 -7.37
C VAL A 182 -8.39 -6.94 -6.50
N VAL A 183 -8.08 -7.94 -5.68
CA VAL A 183 -6.84 -7.99 -4.87
C VAL A 183 -5.60 -7.93 -5.79
N SER A 184 -5.64 -8.65 -6.91
CA SER A 184 -4.56 -8.63 -7.91
C SER A 184 -4.46 -7.27 -8.61
N MET A 185 -5.59 -6.62 -8.91
CA MET A 185 -5.63 -5.27 -9.48
C MET A 185 -5.16 -4.21 -8.47
N GLY A 186 -5.49 -4.33 -7.19
CA GLY A 186 -5.02 -3.43 -6.12
C GLY A 186 -3.49 -3.38 -6.05
N SER A 187 -2.83 -4.52 -6.30
CA SER A 187 -1.37 -4.61 -6.37
C SER A 187 -0.76 -3.77 -7.51
N THR A 188 -1.52 -3.44 -8.55
CA THR A 188 -1.04 -2.62 -9.67
C THR A 188 -0.89 -1.15 -9.31
N VAL A 189 -1.68 -0.66 -8.35
CA VAL A 189 -1.74 0.76 -7.98
C VAL A 189 -0.62 1.14 -7.01
N LEU A 190 -0.15 0.20 -6.19
CA LEU A 190 0.78 0.42 -5.07
C LEU A 190 2.02 1.26 -5.43
N PHE A 191 2.59 1.03 -6.61
CA PHE A 191 3.85 1.66 -7.02
C PHE A 191 3.66 2.81 -8.03
N VAL A 192 2.43 3.10 -8.46
CA VAL A 192 2.14 4.04 -9.56
C VAL A 192 2.49 5.50 -9.23
N ALA A 193 2.49 5.89 -7.95
CA ALA A 193 2.94 7.22 -7.54
C ALA A 193 4.37 7.53 -8.00
N ALA A 194 5.23 6.52 -8.09
CA ALA A 194 6.64 6.71 -8.44
C ALA A 194 6.83 7.23 -9.88
N PRO A 195 6.35 6.56 -10.95
CA PRO A 195 6.43 7.12 -12.30
C PRO A 195 5.55 8.37 -12.46
N MET A 196 4.39 8.46 -11.79
CA MET A 196 3.54 9.67 -11.83
C MET A 196 4.24 10.90 -11.26
N SER A 197 5.20 10.73 -10.35
CA SER A 197 5.98 11.84 -9.77
C SER A 197 6.71 12.67 -10.84
N PHE A 198 7.00 12.08 -12.02
CA PHE A 198 7.63 12.79 -13.13
C PHE A 198 6.76 13.92 -13.70
N LEU A 199 5.43 13.86 -13.55
CA LEU A 199 4.52 14.96 -13.92
C LEU A 199 4.85 16.25 -13.16
N PHE A 200 5.43 16.13 -11.96
CA PHE A 200 5.77 17.25 -11.08
C PHE A 200 7.26 17.58 -11.07
N SER A 201 8.09 16.77 -11.72
CA SER A 201 9.57 16.86 -11.69
C SER A 201 10.10 18.25 -12.04
N ARG A 202 9.60 18.88 -13.11
CA ARG A 202 10.07 20.20 -13.57
C ARG A 202 9.90 21.30 -12.55
N ARG A 203 8.74 21.35 -11.86
CA ARG A 203 8.44 22.39 -10.87
C ARG A 203 9.21 22.20 -9.56
N VAL A 204 9.56 20.96 -9.25
CA VAL A 204 10.18 20.62 -7.97
C VAL A 204 11.70 20.62 -8.08
N ALA A 205 12.26 20.17 -9.21
CA ALA A 205 13.71 20.17 -9.44
C ALA A 205 14.30 21.59 -9.53
N SER A 206 13.51 22.60 -9.91
CA SER A 206 13.95 24.01 -9.95
C SER A 206 14.18 24.64 -8.59
N THR A 207 13.67 24.04 -7.51
CA THR A 207 13.73 24.60 -6.16
C THR A 207 14.38 23.65 -5.15
N ALA A 208 14.64 22.40 -5.53
CA ALA A 208 15.18 21.37 -4.66
C ALA A 208 16.72 21.42 -4.60
N GLU A 209 17.27 21.52 -3.39
CA GLU A 209 18.68 21.26 -3.15
C GLU A 209 18.99 19.78 -3.38
N ARG A 210 20.11 19.48 -4.06
CA ARG A 210 20.48 18.11 -4.41
C ARG A 210 21.00 17.37 -3.19
N GLU A 211 20.36 16.26 -2.84
CA GLU A 211 20.72 15.36 -1.74
C GLU A 211 20.79 13.92 -2.26
N PRO A 212 21.90 13.52 -2.92
CA PRO A 212 22.02 12.20 -3.52
C PRO A 212 21.96 11.08 -2.49
N LEU A 213 21.35 9.95 -2.87
CA LEU A 213 21.34 8.76 -2.04
C LEU A 213 22.73 8.10 -2.01
N VAL A 214 23.17 7.71 -0.82
CA VAL A 214 24.41 6.96 -0.60
C VAL A 214 24.06 5.53 -0.26
N LEU A 215 24.01 4.68 -1.29
CA LEU A 215 23.57 3.29 -1.17
C LEU A 215 24.78 2.33 -1.15
N PRO A 216 24.74 1.25 -0.34
CA PRO A 216 25.71 0.18 -0.46
C PRO A 216 25.54 -0.54 -1.80
N ARG A 217 26.62 -1.15 -2.31
CA ARG A 217 26.58 -1.93 -3.57
C ARG A 217 25.56 -3.06 -3.52
N ALA A 218 25.39 -3.69 -2.36
CA ALA A 218 24.40 -4.72 -2.12
C ALA A 218 23.63 -4.43 -0.82
N PRO A 219 22.30 -4.24 -0.86
CA PRO A 219 21.49 -4.00 0.34
C PRO A 219 21.14 -5.34 1.03
N VAL A 220 22.15 -6.04 1.58
CA VAL A 220 21.99 -7.38 2.17
C VAL A 220 20.87 -7.43 3.20
N ALA A 221 20.80 -6.46 4.11
CA ALA A 221 19.75 -6.39 5.12
C ALA A 221 18.34 -6.27 4.49
N GLY A 222 18.20 -5.51 3.40
CA GLY A 222 16.94 -5.39 2.66
C GLY A 222 16.55 -6.69 1.96
N ILE A 223 17.51 -7.41 1.39
CA ILE A 223 17.29 -8.72 0.77
C ILE A 223 16.84 -9.74 1.82
N VAL A 224 17.55 -9.83 2.94
CA VAL A 224 17.18 -10.73 4.05
C VAL A 224 15.78 -10.41 4.57
N ALA A 225 15.47 -9.14 4.80
CA ALA A 225 14.14 -8.72 5.24
C ALA A 225 13.04 -9.12 4.23
N LEU A 226 13.30 -8.95 2.92
CA LEU A 226 12.38 -9.37 1.87
C LEU A 226 12.15 -10.90 1.90
N VAL A 227 13.21 -11.70 1.99
CA VAL A 227 13.11 -13.16 2.07
C VAL A 227 12.29 -13.59 3.29
N VAL A 228 12.58 -13.00 4.46
CA VAL A 228 11.84 -13.28 5.69
C VAL A 228 10.36 -12.90 5.54
N LEU A 229 10.05 -11.76 4.95
CA LEU A 229 8.66 -11.33 4.73
C LEU A 229 7.92 -12.25 3.76
N VAL A 230 8.58 -12.71 2.69
CA VAL A 230 7.99 -13.68 1.75
C VAL A 230 7.76 -15.02 2.45
N ALA A 231 8.74 -15.52 3.21
CA ALA A 231 8.60 -16.76 3.97
C ALA A 231 7.48 -16.69 5.02
N LEU A 232 7.37 -15.56 5.73
CA LEU A 232 6.29 -15.31 6.67
C LEU A 232 4.94 -15.31 5.96
N LYS A 233 4.83 -14.64 4.81
CA LYS A 233 3.60 -14.64 4.01
C LYS A 233 3.26 -16.03 3.48
N LEU A 234 4.24 -16.84 3.09
CA LEU A 234 4.02 -18.23 2.71
C LEU A 234 3.51 -19.07 3.89
N ALA A 235 4.05 -18.87 5.10
CA ALA A 235 3.53 -19.56 6.28
C ALA A 235 2.09 -19.16 6.60
N LEU A 236 1.74 -17.88 6.42
CA LEU A 236 0.39 -17.35 6.63
C LEU A 236 -0.62 -17.82 5.58
N THR A 237 -0.23 -18.45 4.46
CA THR A 237 -1.21 -18.96 3.48
C THR A 237 -2.09 -20.07 4.08
N GLN A 238 -1.61 -20.76 5.11
CA GLN A 238 -2.41 -21.76 5.84
C GLN A 238 -3.46 -21.14 6.77
N GLY A 239 -3.45 -19.82 6.92
CA GLY A 239 -4.27 -19.08 7.86
C GLY A 239 -3.70 -19.14 9.27
N LEU A 240 -3.63 -17.97 9.91
CA LEU A 240 -3.36 -17.86 11.34
C LEU A 240 -4.67 -17.51 12.06
N ALA A 241 -5.25 -18.48 12.77
CA ALA A 241 -6.41 -18.25 13.60
C ALA A 241 -6.05 -17.39 14.81
N LEU A 242 -6.82 -16.33 15.05
CA LEU A 242 -6.62 -15.38 16.13
C LEU A 242 -7.95 -15.14 16.88
N GLY A 243 -7.90 -15.28 18.21
CA GLY A 243 -9.01 -14.99 19.15
C GLY A 243 -9.82 -16.19 19.60
#